data_AF-A0A2W2B5W4-F1
#
_entry.id   AF-A0A2W2B5W4-F1
#
_cell.length_a   1.000
_cell.length_b   1.000
_cell.length_c   1.000
_cell.angle_alpha   90.00
_cell.angle_beta   90.00
_cell.angle_gamma   90.00
#
_symmetry.space_group_name_H-M   'P 1'
#
loop_
_entity.id
_entity.type
_entity.pdbx_description
1 polymer ?
#
loop_
_entity_poly.entity_id
_entity_poly.type
_entity_poly.pdbx_seq_one_letter_code
_entity_poly.pdbx_strand_id
1 'polypeptide(L)'
;MEKEEDKKRLLPIEKYKHFKGIYLERTKEYYLCDFYEIRMPDDSVLYRVLMDLSGNDHIAELHCIEGSSWKFIGVPDTLPTELEAILSDCIINYCLKK
;
A
#
# COMPACT_ATOMS: atom_id res chain seq x y z
N MET A 1 2.66 41.96 5.44
CA MET A 1 1.28 41.43 5.46
C MET A 1 1.38 39.96 5.10
N GLU A 2 0.99 39.11 6.05
CA GLU A 2 0.91 37.62 6.03
C GLU A 2 2.13 36.89 5.42
N LYS A 3 3.29 36.83 6.10
CA LYS A 3 3.75 35.79 7.04
C LYS A 3 3.39 34.35 6.65
N GLU A 4 4.39 33.64 6.11
CA GLU A 4 4.80 32.24 6.36
C GLU A 4 3.90 31.38 7.28
N GLU A 5 2.63 31.22 6.93
CA GLU A 5 1.85 30.03 7.24
C GLU A 5 1.82 29.25 5.92
N ASP A 6 2.91 28.62 5.49
CA ASP A 6 3.27 27.31 6.04
C ASP A 6 2.11 26.71 6.84
N LYS A 7 0.99 26.49 6.12
CA LYS A 7 0.30 25.21 6.17
C LYS A 7 1.41 24.18 6.14
N LYS A 8 1.92 23.82 7.33
CA LYS A 8 2.71 22.63 7.57
C LYS A 8 1.95 21.57 6.79
N ARG A 9 2.44 21.21 5.61
CA ARG A 9 1.99 20.03 4.91
C ARG A 9 2.38 18.94 5.88
N LEU A 10 1.46 18.60 6.78
CA LEU A 10 1.67 17.54 7.75
C LEU A 10 2.13 16.37 6.91
N LEU A 11 3.34 15.89 7.18
CA LEU A 11 3.87 14.75 6.47
C LEU A 11 2.85 13.62 6.61
N PRO A 12 2.62 12.80 5.58
CA PRO A 12 1.67 11.71 5.67
C PRO A 12 1.98 10.84 6.89
N ILE A 13 0.96 10.57 7.71
CA ILE A 13 1.13 9.70 8.88
C ILE A 13 1.13 8.27 8.37
N GLU A 14 2.26 7.59 8.55
CA GLU A 14 2.42 6.18 8.19
C GLU A 14 2.22 5.30 9.42
N LYS A 15 1.29 4.35 9.32
CA LYS A 15 0.93 3.41 10.38
C LYS A 15 1.04 1.99 9.86
N TYR A 16 1.92 1.18 10.47
CA TYR A 16 2.01 -0.24 10.20
C TYR A 16 0.70 -0.96 10.55
N LYS A 17 0.27 -1.89 9.69
CA LYS A 17 -1.02 -2.60 9.79
C LYS A 17 -0.88 -4.12 9.83
N HIS A 18 -0.10 -4.68 8.92
CA HIS A 18 -0.08 -6.13 8.74
C HIS A 18 1.20 -6.57 8.03
N PHE A 19 1.58 -7.83 8.24
CA PHE A 19 2.62 -8.52 7.49
C PHE A 19 2.04 -9.80 6.92
N LYS A 20 2.38 -10.12 5.67
CA LYS A 20 2.00 -11.38 5.04
C LYS A 20 3.06 -11.86 4.05
N GLY A 21 3.46 -13.11 4.20
CA GLY A 21 4.18 -13.84 3.16
C GLY A 21 3.23 -14.37 2.09
N ILE A 22 3.50 -14.09 0.81
CA ILE A 22 2.67 -14.49 -0.33
C ILE A 22 3.50 -15.36 -1.26
N TYR A 23 3.08 -16.62 -1.41
CA TYR A 23 3.63 -17.52 -2.41
C TYR A 23 2.78 -17.50 -3.67
N LEU A 24 3.40 -17.25 -4.83
CA LEU A 24 2.73 -17.33 -6.13
C LEU A 24 2.98 -18.71 -6.74
N GLU A 25 1.92 -19.51 -6.88
CA GLU A 25 2.05 -20.88 -7.37
C GLU A 25 2.53 -20.95 -8.83
N ARG A 26 2.17 -19.95 -9.64
CA ARG A 26 2.50 -19.90 -11.06
C ARG A 26 3.97 -19.59 -11.32
N THR A 27 4.53 -18.61 -10.60
CA THR A 27 5.93 -18.18 -10.78
C THR A 27 6.89 -18.85 -9.79
N LYS A 28 6.35 -19.51 -8.76
CA LYS A 28 7.10 -20.13 -7.65
C LYS A 28 7.89 -19.10 -6.82
N GLU A 29 7.47 -17.85 -6.87
CA GLU A 29 8.07 -16.74 -6.14
C GLU A 29 7.42 -16.58 -4.76
N TYR A 30 8.22 -16.09 -3.79
CA TYR A 30 7.77 -15.82 -2.44
C TYR A 30 8.06 -14.36 -2.08
N TYR A 31 7.00 -13.62 -1.81
CA TYR A 31 7.05 -12.20 -1.45
C TYR A 31 6.81 -12.03 0.04
N LEU A 32 7.63 -11.20 0.68
CA LEU A 32 7.43 -10.75 2.05
C LEU A 32 6.79 -9.36 2.00
N CYS A 33 5.53 -9.23 2.43
CA CYS A 33 4.77 -8.00 2.26
C CYS A 33 4.43 -7.34 3.59
N ASP A 34 4.90 -6.11 3.80
CA ASP A 34 4.52 -5.24 4.91
C ASP A 34 3.52 -4.17 4.45
N PHE A 35 2.41 -4.07 5.17
CA PHE A 35 1.30 -3.18 4.84
C PHE A 35 1.26 -1.98 5.78
N TYR A 36 1.18 -0.79 5.18
CA TYR A 36 1.15 0.48 5.88
C TYR A 36 -0.07 1.29 5.44
N GLU A 37 -0.79 1.86 6.39
CA GLU A 37 -1.81 2.88 6.17
C GLU A 37 -1.14 4.25 6.19
N ILE A 38 -1.34 5.02 5.13
CA ILE A 38 -0.83 6.36 4.96
C ILE A 38 -2.02 7.32 4.94
N ARG A 39 -2.08 8.21 5.93
CA ARG A 39 -3.10 9.25 5.98
C ARG A 39 -2.58 10.52 5.34
N MET A 40 -3.21 10.91 4.25
CA MET A 40 -2.82 12.07 3.46
C MET A 40 -3.31 13.38 4.11
N PRO A 41 -2.73 14.54 3.74
CA PRO A 41 -3.12 15.83 4.31
C PRO A 41 -4.57 16.24 4.04
N ASP A 42 -5.20 15.67 3.03
CA ASP A 42 -6.62 15.86 2.68
C ASP A 42 -7.55 14.83 3.35
N ASP A 43 -7.05 14.13 4.39
CA ASP A 43 -7.73 13.04 5.11
C ASP A 43 -8.04 11.79 4.27
N SER A 44 -7.60 11.72 3.01
CA SER A 44 -7.66 10.48 2.23
C SER A 44 -6.72 9.41 2.79
N VAL A 45 -7.07 8.15 2.57
CA VAL A 45 -6.31 6.99 3.05
C VAL A 45 -5.72 6.23 1.86
N LEU A 46 -4.41 6.07 1.90
CA LEU A 46 -3.63 5.25 0.99
C LEU A 46 -3.06 4.05 1.74
N TYR A 47 -2.90 2.93 1.06
CA TYR A 47 -2.22 1.75 1.58
C TYR A 47 -0.96 1.49 0.77
N ARG A 48 0.20 1.54 1.42
CA ARG A 48 1.47 1.16 0.82
C ARG A 48 1.81 -0.26 1.25
N VAL A 49 2.27 -1.05 0.28
CA VAL A 49 2.82 -2.38 0.52
C VAL A 49 4.29 -2.36 0.13
N LEU A 50 5.16 -2.57 1.11
CA LEU A 50 6.58 -2.86 0.89
C LEU A 50 6.70 -4.37 0.68
N MET A 51 7.29 -4.77 -0.42
CA MET A 51 7.40 -6.17 -0.82
C MET A 51 8.85 -6.52 -1.08
N ASP A 52 9.39 -7.51 -0.38
CA ASP A 52 10.71 -8.06 -0.68
C ASP A 52 10.58 -9.37 -1.47
N LEU A 53 11.23 -9.41 -2.63
CA LEU A 53 11.43 -10.63 -3.42
C LEU A 53 12.93 -10.98 -3.47
N SER A 54 13.34 -11.93 -2.65
CA SER A 54 14.72 -12.45 -2.63
C SER A 54 15.79 -11.38 -2.43
N GLY A 55 15.53 -10.36 -1.61
CA GLY A 55 16.40 -9.22 -1.36
C GLY A 55 16.23 -8.06 -2.34
N ASN A 56 15.20 -8.07 -3.18
CA ASN A 56 14.84 -6.97 -4.07
C ASN A 56 13.56 -6.29 -3.56
N ASP A 57 13.71 -5.06 -3.10
CA ASP A 57 12.61 -4.26 -2.59
C ASP A 57 11.76 -3.71 -3.74
N HIS A 58 10.47 -4.05 -3.70
CA HIS A 58 9.42 -3.51 -4.54
C HIS A 58 8.42 -2.75 -3.69
N ILE A 59 7.96 -1.60 -4.18
CA ILE A 59 6.92 -0.81 -3.51
C ILE A 59 5.69 -0.81 -4.40
N ALA A 60 4.56 -1.21 -3.83
CA ALA A 60 3.26 -1.03 -4.45
C ALA A 60 2.41 -0.09 -3.59
N GLU A 61 1.78 0.88 -4.24
CA GLU A 61 0.86 1.80 -3.60
C GLU A 61 -0.55 1.56 -4.12
N LEU A 62 -1.46 1.24 -3.20
CA LEU A 62 -2.87 1.06 -3.45
C LEU A 62 -3.65 2.21 -2.84
N HIS A 63 -4.50 2.82 -3.64
CA HIS A 63 -5.36 3.89 -3.20
C HIS A 63 -6.83 3.46 -3.23
N CYS A 64 -7.58 3.83 -2.21
CA CYS A 64 -9.02 3.64 -2.20
C CYS A 64 -9.67 4.75 -3.01
N ILE A 65 -10.20 4.41 -4.17
CA ILE A 65 -11.08 5.28 -4.94
C ILE A 65 -12.51 4.99 -4.49
N GLU A 66 -13.16 5.98 -3.88
CA GLU A 66 -14.60 5.92 -3.55
C GLU A 66 -15.01 4.80 -2.56
N GLY A 67 -14.30 4.68 -1.43
CA GLY A 67 -14.77 3.95 -0.23
C GLY A 67 -14.88 2.43 -0.34
N SER A 68 -14.79 1.85 -1.55
CA SER A 68 -14.86 0.40 -1.76
C SER A 68 -14.03 -0.12 -2.94
N SER A 69 -13.56 0.76 -3.84
CA SER A 69 -12.76 0.35 -5.00
C SER A 69 -11.28 0.64 -4.78
N TRP A 70 -10.44 -0.39 -4.71
CA TRP A 70 -9.00 -0.26 -4.56
C TRP A 70 -8.33 -0.26 -5.93
N LYS A 71 -7.51 0.76 -6.21
CA LYS A 71 -6.69 0.80 -7.43
C LYS A 71 -5.23 0.99 -7.07
N PHE A 72 -4.40 0.24 -7.75
CA PHE A 72 -2.96 0.45 -7.78
C PHE A 72 -2.66 1.77 -8.50
N ILE A 73 -1.93 2.67 -7.85
CA ILE A 73 -1.55 3.98 -8.40
C ILE A 73 -0.04 4.13 -8.58
N GLY A 74 0.74 3.23 -7.99
CA GLY A 74 2.17 3.10 -8.18
C GLY A 74 2.55 1.64 -8.06
N VAL A 75 2.68 0.96 -9.20
CA VAL A 75 3.04 -0.45 -9.31
C VAL A 75 4.16 -0.55 -10.33
N PRO A 76 5.29 -1.20 -10.01
CA PRO A 76 6.25 -1.56 -11.05
C PRO A 76 5.55 -2.35 -12.16
N ASP A 77 5.75 -1.97 -13.42
CA ASP A 77 5.11 -2.57 -14.62
C ASP A 77 5.22 -4.11 -14.72
N THR A 78 6.01 -4.73 -13.87
CA THR A 78 6.34 -6.15 -13.82
C THR A 78 5.61 -6.95 -12.74
N LEU A 79 4.71 -6.36 -11.95
CA LEU A 79 4.03 -7.10 -10.89
C LEU A 79 3.01 -8.11 -11.44
N PRO A 80 3.03 -9.39 -11.01
CA PRO A 80 2.05 -10.37 -11.44
C PRO A 80 0.61 -10.00 -11.03
N THR A 81 -0.35 -10.11 -11.93
CA THR A 81 -1.78 -9.84 -11.66
C THR A 81 -2.34 -10.69 -10.49
N GLU A 82 -1.82 -11.90 -10.29
CA GLU A 82 -2.17 -12.76 -9.15
C GLU A 82 -1.80 -12.08 -7.82
N LEU A 83 -0.61 -11.48 -7.75
CA LEU A 83 -0.14 -10.77 -6.55
C LEU A 83 -1.00 -9.54 -6.28
N GLU A 84 -1.33 -8.76 -7.31
CA GLU A 84 -2.21 -7.59 -7.19
C GLU A 84 -3.56 -7.94 -6.54
N ALA A 85 -4.19 -9.04 -6.98
CA ALA A 85 -5.45 -9.52 -6.44
C ALA A 85 -5.32 -9.93 -4.96
N ILE A 86 -4.24 -10.66 -4.61
CA ILE A 86 -4.00 -11.09 -3.23
C ILE A 86 -3.74 -9.89 -2.31
N LEU A 87 -2.95 -8.91 -2.75
CA LEU A 87 -2.67 -7.69 -1.98
C LEU A 87 -3.95 -6.90 -1.69
N SER A 88 -4.81 -6.75 -2.71
CA SER A 88 -6.10 -6.07 -2.58
C SER A 88 -7.00 -6.77 -1.55
N ASP A 89 -7.10 -8.10 -1.63
CA ASP A 89 -7.83 -8.91 -0.64
C ASP A 89 -7.27 -8.71 0.77
N CYS A 90 -5.95 -8.65 0.91
CA CYS A 90 -5.31 -8.49 2.21
C CYS A 90 -5.64 -7.14 2.87
N ILE A 91 -5.66 -6.07 2.09
CA ILE A 91 -6.03 -4.75 2.60
C ILE A 91 -7.48 -4.76 3.08
N ILE A 92 -8.40 -5.27 2.26
CA ILE A 92 -9.83 -5.33 2.59
C ILE A 92 -10.08 -6.19 3.82
N ASN A 93 -9.47 -7.38 3.89
CA ASN A 93 -9.79 -8.36 4.92
C ASN A 93 -9.03 -8.21 6.22
N TYR A 94 -7.86 -7.57 6.23
CA TYR A 94 -7.02 -7.49 7.42
C TYR A 94 -6.70 -6.05 7.83
N CYS A 95 -6.51 -5.13 6.88
CA CYS A 95 -6.07 -3.77 7.22
C CYS A 95 -7.23 -2.82 7.56
N LEU A 96 -8.40 -3.04 6.96
CA LEU A 96 -9.61 -2.24 7.18
C LEU A 96 -10.47 -2.74 8.35
N LYS A 97 -10.28 -3.99 8.80
CA LYS A 97 -11.00 -4.52 9.97
C LYS A 97 -10.42 -3.86 11.23
N LYS A 98 -11.29 -3.25 12.04
CA LYS A 98 -10.95 -2.53 13.28
C LYS A 98 -10.61 -3.49 14.41
#